data_AF-A0A3N2PXA0-F1
#
_entry.id   AF-A0A3N2PXA0-F1
#
_cell.length_a   1.000
_cell.length_b   1.000
_cell.length_c   1.000
_cell.angle_alpha   90.00
_cell.angle_beta   90.00
_cell.angle_gamma   90.00
#
_symmetry.space_group_name_H-M   'P 1'
#
loop_
_entity.id
_entity.type
_entity.pdbx_description
1 polymer ?
#
loop_
_entity_poly.entity_id
_entity_poly.type
_entity_poly.pdbx_seq_one_letter_code
_entity_poly.pdbx_strand_id
1 'polypeptide(L)'
;MATNGSSAAASQVNPSETTVADNGTTPRTKICVYCGASAGYNPAHMEAARQLARVMAANKIALVYGGGTVGLMGEVAKTLVALSGPDWAHGIIPEALVKYERDGTYQSVDANEMQIPEESVYGRTTVVKDMHTRKRMMAQEVIAGGPGSGFIALSGGFGTIEEVLETTTWVQLGIHERGICLLNIDGFFDGILAWVRRAVDEGFIKGGNADILVTASTAEEAVRALQYLEVSLDLSESIGEVPAW
;
A
#
# COMPACT_ATOMS: atom_id res chain seq x y z
N MET A 1 41.70 71.85 15.16
CA MET A 1 42.65 71.05 15.98
C MET A 1 42.25 69.59 15.77
N ALA A 2 42.97 68.84 14.93
CA ALA A 2 44.10 67.98 15.32
C ALA A 2 43.67 66.98 16.41
N THR A 3 43.79 65.65 16.31
CA THR A 3 44.66 64.76 15.52
C THR A 3 44.31 63.31 15.90
N ASN A 4 44.61 62.37 14.99
CA ASN A 4 45.11 60.99 15.20
C ASN A 4 44.25 60.00 16.03
N GLY A 5 44.15 58.71 15.72
CA GLY A 5 44.81 57.88 14.73
C GLY A 5 44.78 56.41 15.19
N SER A 6 44.75 55.50 14.22
CA SER A 6 45.32 54.15 14.21
C SER A 6 44.69 52.99 15.01
N SER A 7 44.34 51.94 14.24
CA SER A 7 44.70 50.52 14.43
C SER A 7 43.98 49.70 15.51
N ALA A 8 43.20 48.70 15.08
CA ALA A 8 43.64 47.30 15.09
C ALA A 8 42.54 46.38 14.50
N ALA A 9 42.92 45.55 13.54
CA ALA A 9 42.11 44.45 13.05
C ALA A 9 42.09 43.32 14.08
N ALA A 10 40.90 42.83 14.43
CA ALA A 10 40.72 41.56 15.11
C ALA A 10 39.71 40.73 14.30
N SER A 11 40.23 39.67 13.71
CA SER A 11 39.46 38.58 13.09
C SER A 11 38.49 37.98 14.09
N GLN A 12 37.19 38.03 13.79
CA GLN A 12 36.23 37.14 14.42
C GLN A 12 35.71 36.15 13.39
N VAL A 13 36.05 34.90 13.68
CA VAL A 13 35.65 33.67 13.02
C VAL A 13 34.12 33.60 13.05
N ASN A 14 33.48 33.59 11.89
CA ASN A 14 32.07 33.19 11.77
C ASN A 14 32.01 31.69 12.12
N PRO A 15 31.30 31.27 13.18
CA PRO A 15 30.96 29.87 13.30
C PRO A 15 29.97 29.57 12.18
N SER A 16 30.42 28.73 11.24
CA SER A 16 29.57 28.04 10.29
C SER A 16 28.41 27.41 11.05
N GLU A 17 27.22 28.02 10.93
CA GLU A 17 25.96 27.32 11.13
C GLU A 17 25.91 26.22 10.07
N THR A 18 26.39 25.05 10.48
CA THR A 18 26.08 23.80 9.80
C THR A 18 24.56 23.68 9.82
N THR A 19 23.92 24.07 8.72
CA THR A 19 22.53 23.73 8.46
C THR A 19 22.46 22.21 8.41
N VAL A 20 22.16 21.60 9.55
CA VAL A 20 21.70 20.22 9.61
C VAL A 20 20.39 20.22 8.84
N ALA A 21 20.42 19.67 7.62
CA ALA A 21 19.23 19.49 6.83
C ALA A 21 18.31 18.55 7.61
N ASP A 22 17.26 19.11 8.19
CA ASP A 22 16.10 18.39 8.66
C ASP A 22 15.42 17.75 7.45
N ASN A 23 15.74 16.48 7.17
CA ASN A 23 15.05 15.70 6.15
C ASN A 23 13.79 15.00 6.74
N GLY A 24 13.15 15.62 7.73
CA GLY A 24 11.93 15.17 8.40
C GLY A 24 10.66 15.16 7.53
N THR A 25 10.70 14.53 6.35
CA THR A 25 9.48 14.28 5.58
C THR A 25 8.87 12.98 6.08
N THR A 26 7.73 13.05 6.77
CA THR A 26 6.96 11.86 7.13
C THR A 26 6.77 11.00 5.87
N PRO A 27 7.09 9.69 5.91
CA PRO A 27 6.90 8.82 4.76
C PRO A 27 5.46 8.92 4.25
N ARG A 28 5.27 8.89 2.92
CA ARG A 28 3.93 8.94 2.33
C ARG A 28 3.12 7.71 2.76
N THR A 29 1.85 7.89 3.08
CA THR A 29 0.91 6.79 3.29
C THR A 29 0.77 5.96 2.02
N LYS A 30 0.91 4.64 2.14
CA LYS A 30 0.80 3.69 1.03
C LYS A 30 -0.22 2.62 1.37
N ILE A 31 -1.19 2.42 0.47
CA ILE A 31 -2.14 1.32 0.58
C ILE A 31 -1.87 0.33 -0.55
N CYS A 32 -1.70 -0.94 -0.18
CA CYS A 32 -1.72 -2.02 -1.15
C CYS A 32 -3.16 -2.46 -1.42
N VAL A 33 -3.55 -2.50 -2.69
CA VAL A 33 -4.88 -2.96 -3.09
C VAL A 33 -4.79 -4.33 -3.76
N TYR A 34 -5.34 -5.34 -3.08
CA TYR A 34 -5.57 -6.67 -3.65
C TYR A 34 -6.95 -6.69 -4.31
N CYS A 35 -7.02 -7.11 -5.58
CA CYS A 35 -8.27 -7.09 -6.33
C CYS A 35 -8.23 -8.02 -7.54
N GLY A 36 -9.40 -8.30 -8.11
CA GLY A 36 -9.51 -9.13 -9.31
C GLY A 36 -8.88 -8.49 -10.55
N ALA A 37 -8.16 -9.30 -11.34
CA ALA A 37 -7.79 -8.97 -12.71
C ALA A 37 -9.03 -8.90 -13.66
N SER A 38 -10.19 -9.37 -13.20
CA SER A 38 -11.47 -9.26 -13.91
C SER A 38 -12.32 -8.13 -13.34
N ALA A 39 -13.21 -7.56 -14.16
CA ALA A 39 -14.12 -6.49 -13.73
C ALA A 39 -15.28 -6.96 -12.83
N GLY A 40 -15.60 -8.26 -12.86
CA GLY A 40 -16.85 -8.78 -12.32
C GLY A 40 -18.05 -8.50 -13.22
N TYR A 41 -19.17 -9.18 -12.96
CA TYR A 41 -20.41 -9.00 -13.73
C TYR A 41 -21.29 -7.88 -13.19
N ASN A 42 -21.22 -7.63 -11.88
CA ASN A 42 -21.93 -6.53 -11.25
C ASN A 42 -21.10 -5.24 -11.38
N PRO A 43 -21.63 -4.18 -12.03
CA PRO A 43 -20.90 -2.93 -12.21
C PRO A 43 -20.53 -2.22 -10.90
N ALA A 44 -21.16 -2.56 -9.77
CA ALA A 44 -20.85 -2.02 -8.45
C ALA A 44 -19.37 -2.23 -8.07
N HIS A 45 -18.73 -3.33 -8.49
CA HIS A 45 -17.33 -3.60 -8.16
C HIS A 45 -16.36 -2.65 -8.89
N MET A 46 -16.61 -2.39 -10.18
CA MET A 46 -15.84 -1.39 -10.94
C MET A 46 -16.05 0.02 -10.38
N GLU A 47 -17.26 0.33 -9.92
CA GLU A 47 -17.53 1.61 -9.29
C GLU A 47 -16.80 1.75 -7.94
N ALA A 48 -16.77 0.70 -7.13
CA ALA A 48 -16.00 0.67 -5.90
C ALA A 48 -14.49 0.87 -6.14
N ALA A 49 -13.94 0.29 -7.21
CA ALA A 49 -12.55 0.52 -7.62
C ALA A 49 -12.28 2.01 -7.92
N ARG A 50 -13.16 2.67 -8.68
CA ARG A 50 -13.05 4.11 -8.95
C ARG A 50 -13.17 4.95 -7.68
N GLN A 51 -14.15 4.64 -6.83
CA GLN A 51 -14.39 5.35 -5.58
C GLN A 51 -13.17 5.24 -4.66
N LEU A 52 -12.61 4.04 -4.50
CA LEU A 52 -11.40 3.82 -3.73
C LEU A 52 -10.23 4.70 -4.22
N ALA A 53 -9.98 4.72 -5.52
CA ALA A 53 -8.94 5.57 -6.10
C ALA A 53 -9.20 7.07 -5.86
N ARG A 54 -10.45 7.55 -5.98
CA ARG A 54 -10.81 8.95 -5.68
C ARG A 54 -10.57 9.30 -4.21
N VAL A 55 -10.97 8.42 -3.29
CA VAL A 55 -10.75 8.62 -1.85
C VAL A 55 -9.26 8.62 -1.53
N MET A 56 -8.49 7.70 -2.10
CA MET A 56 -7.03 7.67 -1.93
C MET A 56 -6.37 8.96 -2.44
N ALA A 57 -6.76 9.44 -3.63
CA ALA A 57 -6.25 10.70 -4.19
C ALA A 57 -6.56 11.90 -3.28
N ALA A 58 -7.82 12.02 -2.83
CA ALA A 58 -8.25 13.10 -1.94
C ALA A 58 -7.49 13.09 -0.60
N ASN A 59 -7.09 11.92 -0.11
CA ASN A 59 -6.35 11.75 1.13
C ASN A 59 -4.82 11.70 0.94
N LYS A 60 -4.30 11.95 -0.27
CA LYS A 60 -2.86 11.89 -0.58
C LYS A 60 -2.23 10.54 -0.20
N ILE A 61 -2.91 9.45 -0.59
CA ILE A 61 -2.44 8.08 -0.39
C ILE A 61 -1.93 7.51 -1.72
N ALA A 62 -0.75 6.89 -1.69
CA ALA A 62 -0.21 6.17 -2.84
C ALA A 62 -0.70 4.72 -2.91
N LEU A 63 -0.82 4.21 -4.13
CA LEU A 63 -1.19 2.83 -4.44
C LEU A 63 0.06 1.95 -4.60
N VAL A 64 0.02 0.80 -3.93
CA VAL A 64 0.82 -0.37 -4.26
C VAL A 64 -0.13 -1.43 -4.81
N TYR A 65 0.20 -2.09 -5.91
CA TYR A 65 -0.71 -3.08 -6.50
C TYR A 65 0.01 -4.09 -7.39
N GLY A 66 -0.76 -5.02 -7.98
CA GLY A 66 -0.24 -6.13 -8.77
C GLY A 66 0.31 -5.82 -10.16
N GLY A 67 0.20 -4.57 -10.64
CA GLY A 67 0.74 -4.16 -11.95
C GLY A 67 -0.06 -4.59 -13.18
N GLY A 68 -1.27 -5.12 -13.02
CA GLY A 68 -2.16 -5.48 -14.12
C GLY A 68 -2.99 -4.29 -14.63
N THR A 69 -3.27 -4.26 -15.92
CA THR A 69 -3.94 -3.13 -16.61
C THR A 69 -5.44 -3.36 -16.86
N VAL A 70 -5.96 -4.52 -16.48
CA VAL A 70 -7.34 -4.95 -16.71
C VAL A 70 -8.13 -5.11 -15.41
N GLY A 71 -9.46 -5.17 -15.55
CA GLY A 71 -10.38 -5.40 -14.43
C GLY A 71 -10.30 -4.32 -13.36
N LEU A 72 -10.55 -4.72 -12.10
CA LEU A 72 -10.49 -3.78 -10.98
C LEU A 72 -9.08 -3.23 -10.79
N MET A 73 -8.06 -4.05 -11.06
CA MET A 73 -6.66 -3.69 -10.89
C MET A 73 -6.26 -2.50 -11.76
N GLY A 74 -6.55 -2.60 -13.07
CA GLY A 74 -6.32 -1.51 -14.01
C GLY A 74 -7.15 -0.27 -13.67
N GLU A 75 -8.40 -0.45 -13.24
CA GLU A 75 -9.29 0.67 -12.93
C GLU A 75 -8.82 1.51 -11.74
N VAL A 76 -8.38 0.87 -10.65
CA VAL A 76 -7.84 1.59 -9.47
C VAL A 76 -6.59 2.37 -9.86
N ALA A 77 -5.64 1.72 -10.54
CA ALA A 77 -4.39 2.35 -10.96
C ALA A 77 -4.63 3.52 -11.91
N LYS A 78 -5.40 3.28 -12.99
CA LYS A 78 -5.75 4.30 -13.98
C LYS A 78 -6.44 5.51 -13.38
N THR A 79 -7.42 5.26 -12.50
CA THR A 79 -8.17 6.35 -11.86
C THR A 79 -7.27 7.17 -10.94
N LEU A 80 -6.40 6.52 -10.15
CA LEU A 80 -5.50 7.25 -9.24
C LEU A 80 -4.44 8.05 -10.01
N VAL A 81 -3.83 7.45 -11.04
CA VAL A 81 -2.81 8.11 -11.86
C VAL A 81 -3.39 9.31 -12.60
N ALA A 82 -4.60 9.19 -13.14
CA ALA A 82 -5.28 10.33 -13.77
C ALA A 82 -5.53 11.51 -12.81
N LEU A 83 -5.68 11.25 -11.50
CA LEU A 83 -5.94 12.27 -10.49
C LEU A 83 -4.67 12.85 -9.85
N SER A 84 -3.65 12.01 -9.67
CA SER A 84 -2.49 12.34 -8.82
C SER A 84 -1.15 12.29 -9.58
N GLY A 85 -1.09 11.62 -10.72
CA GLY A 85 0.12 11.41 -11.52
C GLY A 85 0.77 10.02 -11.33
N PRO A 86 1.74 9.67 -12.20
CA PRO A 86 2.32 8.32 -12.26
C PRO A 86 3.08 7.89 -10.99
N ASP A 87 3.69 8.85 -10.28
CA ASP A 87 4.42 8.60 -9.02
C ASP A 87 3.53 8.18 -7.83
N TRP A 88 2.21 8.18 -8.03
CA TRP A 88 1.24 7.79 -7.00
C TRP A 88 0.80 6.34 -7.08
N ALA A 89 1.17 5.62 -8.13
CA ALA A 89 0.90 4.19 -8.25
C ALA A 89 2.19 3.43 -8.53
N HIS A 90 2.35 2.30 -7.85
CA HIS A 90 3.44 1.37 -8.08
C HIS A 90 2.92 -0.05 -8.25
N GLY A 91 3.05 -0.57 -9.46
CA GLY A 91 2.71 -1.95 -9.82
C GLY A 91 3.92 -2.87 -9.66
N ILE A 92 3.75 -4.02 -9.03
CA ILE A 92 4.79 -5.06 -8.94
C ILE A 92 4.30 -6.29 -9.71
N ILE A 93 4.95 -6.59 -10.83
CA ILE A 93 4.57 -7.67 -11.75
C ILE A 93 5.68 -8.73 -11.81
N PRO A 94 5.37 -10.03 -11.80
CA PRO A 94 6.39 -11.05 -11.97
C PRO A 94 6.72 -11.22 -13.46
N GLU A 95 7.98 -11.56 -13.78
CA GLU A 95 8.46 -11.80 -15.16
C GLU A 95 7.58 -12.80 -15.93
N ALA A 96 7.04 -13.79 -15.22
CA ALA A 96 6.14 -14.78 -15.80
C ALA A 96 4.89 -14.13 -16.42
N LEU A 97 4.28 -13.13 -15.77
CA LEU A 97 3.04 -12.50 -16.23
C LEU A 97 3.29 -11.45 -17.31
N VAL A 98 4.48 -10.83 -17.36
CA VAL A 98 4.85 -9.89 -18.44
C VAL A 98 4.67 -10.52 -19.83
N LYS A 99 4.91 -11.84 -19.96
CA LYS A 99 4.76 -12.55 -21.24
C LYS A 99 3.30 -12.83 -21.62
N TYR A 100 2.41 -12.95 -20.64
CA TYR A 100 0.99 -13.29 -20.86
C TYR A 100 0.11 -12.05 -20.97
N GLU A 101 0.49 -10.95 -20.32
CA GLU A 101 -0.23 -9.66 -20.30
C GLU A 101 0.12 -8.77 -21.50
N ARG A 102 0.75 -9.31 -22.55
CA ARG A 102 1.12 -8.58 -23.78
C ARG A 102 -0.12 -8.19 -24.59
N ASP A 103 -0.86 -7.21 -24.12
CA ASP A 103 -1.91 -6.53 -24.87
C ASP A 103 -1.46 -5.11 -25.29
N GLY A 104 -2.36 -4.38 -25.95
CA GLY A 104 -2.08 -3.02 -26.44
C GLY A 104 -1.81 -1.96 -25.35
N THR A 105 -1.93 -2.29 -24.06
CA THR A 105 -1.69 -1.38 -22.93
C THR A 105 -0.23 -1.42 -22.43
N TYR A 106 0.56 -2.41 -22.85
CA TYR A 106 1.98 -2.55 -22.54
C TYR A 106 2.83 -1.85 -23.61
N GLN A 107 2.88 -0.52 -23.55
CA GLN A 107 3.55 0.32 -24.54
C GLN A 107 4.92 0.84 -24.10
N SER A 108 5.31 0.61 -22.85
CA SER A 108 6.56 1.06 -22.26
C SER A 108 7.53 -0.10 -22.04
N VAL A 109 8.81 0.21 -21.80
CA VAL A 109 9.84 -0.79 -21.47
C VAL A 109 10.59 -0.38 -20.20
N ASP A 110 10.95 -1.35 -19.37
CA ASP A 110 11.83 -1.14 -18.22
C ASP A 110 13.32 -1.07 -18.63
N ALA A 111 14.21 -0.90 -17.64
CA ALA A 111 15.66 -0.83 -17.87
C ALA A 111 16.28 -2.10 -18.46
N ASN A 112 15.58 -3.23 -18.40
CA ASN A 112 15.99 -4.52 -18.96
C ASN A 112 15.26 -4.85 -20.27
N GLU A 113 14.64 -3.84 -20.92
CA GLU A 113 13.88 -3.96 -22.17
C GLU A 113 12.63 -4.85 -22.05
N MET A 114 12.13 -5.10 -20.84
CA MET A 114 10.88 -5.82 -20.64
C MET A 114 9.68 -4.89 -20.82
N GLN A 115 8.68 -5.34 -21.56
CA GLN A 115 7.44 -4.59 -21.75
C GLN A 115 6.72 -4.41 -20.41
N ILE A 116 6.31 -3.18 -20.13
CA ILE A 116 5.55 -2.79 -18.94
C ILE A 116 4.35 -1.92 -19.33
N PRO A 117 3.34 -1.80 -18.46
CA PRO A 117 2.23 -0.88 -18.66
C PRO A 117 2.69 0.55 -18.93
N GLU A 118 1.89 1.31 -19.68
CA GLU A 118 2.14 2.73 -19.92
C GLU A 118 2.16 3.52 -18.59
N GLU A 119 3.32 4.05 -18.21
CA GLU A 119 3.55 4.67 -16.90
C GLU A 119 2.63 5.88 -16.65
N SER A 120 2.39 6.68 -17.69
CA SER A 120 1.48 7.84 -17.65
C SER A 120 0.03 7.47 -17.33
N VAL A 121 -0.36 6.20 -17.51
CA VAL A 121 -1.72 5.69 -17.32
C VAL A 121 -1.81 4.82 -16.08
N TYR A 122 -0.85 3.92 -15.83
CA TYR A 122 -0.93 2.91 -14.77
C TYR A 122 0.12 3.07 -13.67
N GLY A 123 0.97 4.10 -13.78
CA GLY A 123 2.01 4.42 -12.82
C GLY A 123 3.28 3.60 -13.01
N ARG A 124 4.23 3.80 -12.10
CA ARG A 124 5.52 3.10 -12.13
C ARG A 124 5.28 1.59 -12.01
N THR A 125 6.11 0.79 -12.68
CA THR A 125 6.04 -0.67 -12.59
C THR A 125 7.43 -1.25 -12.34
N THR A 126 7.53 -2.18 -11.39
CA THR A 126 8.73 -2.99 -11.16
C THR A 126 8.46 -4.44 -11.55
N VAL A 127 9.32 -4.98 -12.41
CA VAL A 127 9.30 -6.41 -12.76
C VAL A 127 10.17 -7.17 -11.76
N VAL A 128 9.64 -8.28 -11.24
CA VAL A 128 10.35 -9.15 -10.28
C VAL A 128 10.40 -10.59 -10.76
N LYS A 129 11.37 -11.35 -10.26
CA LYS A 129 11.62 -12.72 -10.71
C LYS A 129 10.43 -13.67 -10.53
N ASP A 130 9.75 -13.60 -9.39
CA ASP A 130 8.74 -14.58 -8.98
C ASP A 130 7.62 -14.00 -8.11
N MET A 131 6.56 -14.79 -7.92
CA MET A 131 5.37 -14.41 -7.13
C MET A 131 5.69 -14.14 -5.66
N HIS A 132 6.65 -14.84 -5.06
CA HIS A 132 7.02 -14.63 -3.67
C HIS A 132 7.73 -13.29 -3.48
N THR A 133 8.64 -12.96 -4.40
CA THR A 133 9.32 -11.67 -4.43
C THR A 133 8.32 -10.54 -4.67
N ARG A 134 7.32 -10.75 -5.54
CA ARG A 134 6.21 -9.80 -5.75
C ARG A 134 5.47 -9.48 -4.47
N LYS A 135 4.93 -10.50 -3.78
CA LYS A 135 4.15 -10.31 -2.56
C LYS A 135 4.98 -9.67 -1.45
N ARG A 136 6.23 -10.12 -1.29
CA ARG A 136 7.17 -9.53 -0.33
C ARG A 136 7.41 -8.04 -0.60
N MET A 137 7.69 -7.66 -1.84
CA MET A 137 7.96 -6.27 -2.21
C MET A 137 6.74 -5.38 -1.98
N MET A 138 5.55 -5.85 -2.39
CA MET A 138 4.29 -5.13 -2.16
C MET A 138 4.06 -4.84 -0.67
N ALA A 139 4.25 -5.84 0.18
CA ALA A 139 4.08 -5.67 1.62
C ALA A 139 5.16 -4.80 2.26
N GLN A 140 6.43 -4.98 1.88
CA GLN A 140 7.54 -4.15 2.38
C GLN A 140 7.30 -2.66 2.10
N GLU A 141 6.76 -2.32 0.93
CA GLU A 141 6.43 -0.93 0.63
C GLU A 141 5.33 -0.35 1.51
N VAL A 142 4.29 -1.13 1.81
CA VAL A 142 3.22 -0.70 2.72
C VAL A 142 3.74 -0.57 4.15
N ILE A 143 4.54 -1.55 4.60
CA ILE A 143 5.12 -1.56 5.95
C ILE A 143 6.06 -0.36 6.15
N ALA A 144 6.80 0.05 5.13
CA ALA A 144 7.65 1.24 5.16
C ALA A 144 6.87 2.56 4.92
N GLY A 145 5.57 2.49 4.66
CA GLY A 145 4.72 3.66 4.44
C GLY A 145 4.47 4.47 5.71
N GLY A 146 3.93 5.69 5.53
CA GLY A 146 3.55 6.57 6.64
C GLY A 146 2.36 6.04 7.46
N PRO A 147 1.92 6.81 8.47
CA PRO A 147 0.71 6.49 9.22
C PRO A 147 -0.51 6.30 8.30
N GLY A 148 -1.38 5.35 8.67
CA GLY A 148 -2.54 4.92 7.89
C GLY A 148 -2.21 4.05 6.67
N SER A 149 -0.99 3.52 6.57
CA SER A 149 -0.64 2.56 5.53
C SER A 149 -1.22 1.19 5.86
N GLY A 150 -1.64 0.44 4.85
CA GLY A 150 -2.23 -0.87 5.06
C GLY A 150 -2.68 -1.56 3.79
N PHE A 151 -3.52 -2.55 3.95
CA PHE A 151 -3.97 -3.41 2.87
C PHE A 151 -5.48 -3.30 2.71
N ILE A 152 -5.95 -3.12 1.48
CA ILE A 152 -7.38 -3.16 1.15
C ILE A 152 -7.60 -4.26 0.12
N ALA A 153 -8.59 -5.09 0.36
CA ALA A 153 -9.08 -6.05 -0.63
C ALA A 153 -10.38 -5.55 -1.24
N LEU A 154 -10.39 -5.35 -2.56
CA LEU A 154 -11.60 -5.30 -3.37
C LEU A 154 -11.97 -6.72 -3.80
N SER A 155 -13.16 -6.87 -4.38
CA SER A 155 -13.64 -8.14 -4.92
C SER A 155 -12.63 -8.78 -5.88
N GLY A 156 -12.44 -10.09 -5.76
CA GLY A 156 -11.41 -10.81 -6.49
C GLY A 156 -11.50 -12.32 -6.34
N GLY A 157 -10.64 -13.03 -7.07
CA GLY A 157 -10.62 -14.49 -7.09
C GLY A 157 -9.67 -15.10 -6.06
N PHE A 158 -9.20 -16.32 -6.34
CA PHE A 158 -8.27 -17.04 -5.47
C PHE A 158 -6.99 -16.27 -5.18
N GLY A 159 -6.41 -15.59 -6.18
CA GLY A 159 -5.18 -14.80 -5.99
C GLY A 159 -5.37 -13.68 -4.95
N THR A 160 -6.49 -12.97 -5.01
CA THR A 160 -6.82 -11.91 -4.05
C THR A 160 -6.97 -12.45 -2.63
N ILE A 161 -7.68 -13.57 -2.46
CA ILE A 161 -7.86 -14.17 -1.13
C ILE A 161 -6.54 -14.75 -0.59
N GLU A 162 -5.70 -15.32 -1.45
CA GLU A 162 -4.38 -15.82 -1.07
C GLU A 162 -3.50 -14.69 -0.52
N GLU A 163 -3.46 -13.54 -1.20
CA GLU A 163 -2.71 -12.36 -0.79
C GLU A 163 -3.24 -11.77 0.55
N VAL A 164 -4.57 -11.73 0.73
CA VAL A 164 -5.22 -11.30 1.98
C VAL A 164 -4.88 -12.21 3.14
N LEU A 165 -5.02 -13.53 2.97
CA LEU A 165 -4.77 -14.49 4.06
C LEU A 165 -3.29 -14.57 4.42
N GLU A 166 -2.39 -14.42 3.44
CA GLU A 166 -0.95 -14.37 3.70
C GLU A 166 -0.58 -13.15 4.56
N THR A 167 -1.02 -11.96 4.17
CA THR A 167 -0.77 -10.72 4.95
C THR A 167 -1.46 -10.75 6.32
N THR A 168 -2.65 -11.33 6.43
CA THR A 168 -3.34 -11.54 7.71
C THR A 168 -2.53 -12.46 8.63
N THR A 169 -1.96 -13.52 8.07
CA THR A 169 -1.09 -14.45 8.82
C THR A 169 0.17 -13.73 9.29
N TRP A 170 0.73 -12.82 8.50
CA TRP A 170 1.89 -12.02 8.91
C TRP A 170 1.59 -11.09 10.08
N VAL A 171 0.41 -10.47 10.14
CA VAL A 171 -0.04 -9.73 11.33
C VAL A 171 -0.16 -10.67 12.53
N GLN A 172 -0.81 -11.82 12.36
CA GLN A 172 -0.95 -12.81 13.44
C GLN A 172 0.39 -13.30 14.00
N LEU A 173 1.45 -13.31 13.18
CA LEU A 173 2.81 -13.71 13.58
C LEU A 173 3.66 -12.54 14.10
N GLY A 174 3.14 -11.31 14.15
CA GLY A 174 3.88 -10.12 14.57
C GLY A 174 4.94 -9.65 13.56
N ILE A 175 4.83 -10.02 12.28
CA ILE A 175 5.75 -9.59 11.22
C ILE A 175 5.50 -8.12 10.85
N HIS A 176 4.25 -7.66 10.93
CA HIS A 176 3.87 -6.26 10.81
C HIS A 176 2.54 -6.00 11.51
N GLU A 177 2.21 -4.72 11.72
CA GLU A 177 1.00 -4.29 12.43
C GLU A 177 0.03 -3.51 11.54
N ARG A 178 0.32 -3.40 10.24
CA ARG A 178 -0.52 -2.68 9.28
C ARG A 178 -1.89 -3.35 9.14
N GLY A 179 -2.95 -2.54 9.23
CA GLY A 179 -4.33 -3.01 9.13
C GLY A 179 -4.68 -3.62 7.77
N ILE A 180 -5.66 -4.51 7.77
CA ILE A 180 -6.16 -5.20 6.58
C ILE A 180 -7.67 -5.05 6.53
N CYS A 181 -8.18 -4.42 5.47
CA CYS A 181 -9.60 -4.13 5.29
C CYS A 181 -10.17 -4.84 4.07
N LEU A 182 -11.27 -5.57 4.25
CA LEU A 182 -12.10 -6.07 3.16
C LEU A 182 -13.16 -5.03 2.80
N LEU A 183 -13.07 -4.47 1.59
CA LEU A 183 -14.10 -3.59 1.03
C LEU A 183 -15.22 -4.45 0.45
N ASN A 184 -16.24 -4.68 1.27
CA ASN A 184 -17.30 -5.67 1.06
C ASN A 184 -18.47 -5.11 0.25
N ILE A 185 -18.33 -5.12 -1.07
CA ILE A 185 -19.35 -4.64 -2.00
C ILE A 185 -20.42 -5.71 -2.20
N ASP A 186 -21.68 -5.37 -1.96
CA ASP A 186 -22.85 -6.25 -2.12
C ASP A 186 -22.70 -7.62 -1.42
N GLY A 187 -22.03 -7.64 -0.26
CA GLY A 187 -21.82 -8.87 0.52
C GLY A 187 -20.83 -9.87 -0.08
N PHE A 188 -19.99 -9.44 -1.03
CA PHE A 188 -19.02 -10.30 -1.73
C PHE A 188 -18.13 -11.13 -0.78
N PHE A 189 -17.74 -10.57 0.36
CA PHE A 189 -16.88 -11.21 1.36
C PHE A 189 -17.64 -11.88 2.51
N ASP A 190 -18.97 -11.89 2.52
CA ASP A 190 -19.77 -12.42 3.64
C ASP A 190 -19.43 -13.88 3.95
N GLY A 191 -19.16 -14.68 2.94
CA GLY A 191 -18.74 -16.08 3.10
C GLY A 191 -17.37 -16.22 3.77
N ILE A 192 -16.41 -15.36 3.44
CA ILE A 192 -15.08 -15.34 4.08
C ILE A 192 -15.21 -14.92 5.55
N LEU A 193 -16.00 -13.89 5.82
CA LEU A 193 -16.24 -13.40 7.18
C LEU A 193 -16.96 -14.44 8.04
N ALA A 194 -17.91 -15.18 7.45
CA ALA A 194 -18.56 -16.31 8.13
C ALA A 194 -17.56 -17.42 8.46
N TRP A 195 -16.64 -17.73 7.55
CA TRP A 195 -15.57 -18.69 7.80
C TRP A 195 -14.63 -18.24 8.92
N VAL A 196 -14.21 -16.96 8.93
CA VAL A 196 -13.36 -16.41 10.02
C VAL A 196 -14.06 -16.56 11.37
N ARG A 197 -15.33 -16.14 11.47
CA ARG A 197 -16.13 -16.31 12.70
C ARG A 197 -16.15 -17.77 13.16
N ARG A 198 -16.41 -18.70 12.25
CA ARG A 198 -16.40 -20.14 12.56
C ARG A 198 -15.03 -20.61 13.05
N ALA A 199 -13.95 -20.16 12.44
CA ALA A 199 -12.60 -20.52 12.85
C ALA A 199 -12.23 -19.97 14.24
N VAL A 200 -12.78 -18.81 14.62
CA VAL A 200 -12.69 -18.28 15.99
C VAL A 200 -13.50 -19.13 16.96
N ASP A 201 -14.77 -19.42 16.63
CA ASP A 201 -15.66 -20.22 17.49
C ASP A 201 -15.09 -21.63 17.77
N GLU A 202 -14.43 -22.22 16.78
CA GLU A 202 -13.78 -23.54 16.87
C GLU A 202 -12.34 -23.48 17.43
N GLY A 203 -11.84 -22.28 17.78
CA GLY A 203 -10.56 -22.10 18.45
C GLY A 203 -9.32 -22.19 17.54
N PHE A 204 -9.48 -22.18 16.23
CA PHE A 204 -8.37 -22.13 15.27
C PHE A 204 -7.78 -20.71 15.11
N ILE A 205 -8.61 -19.69 15.33
CA ILE A 205 -8.19 -18.28 15.41
C ILE A 205 -8.44 -17.80 16.84
N LYS A 206 -7.42 -17.22 17.48
CA LYS A 206 -7.58 -16.64 18.83
C LYS A 206 -8.48 -15.40 18.76
N GLY A 207 -9.29 -15.16 19.80
CA GLY A 207 -10.21 -14.02 19.84
C GLY A 207 -9.56 -12.67 19.54
N GLY A 208 -8.36 -12.40 20.09
CA GLY A 208 -7.62 -11.16 19.81
C GLY A 208 -7.11 -11.01 18.36
N ASN A 209 -7.13 -12.09 17.56
CA ASN A 209 -6.74 -12.07 16.16
C ASN A 209 -7.94 -11.94 15.21
N ALA A 210 -9.17 -12.05 15.71
CA ALA A 210 -10.37 -11.94 14.89
C ALA A 210 -10.50 -10.55 14.26
N ASP A 211 -10.02 -9.53 14.97
CA ASP A 211 -10.13 -8.11 14.59
C ASP A 211 -8.98 -7.63 13.67
N ILE A 212 -8.04 -8.53 13.31
CA ILE A 212 -6.98 -8.21 12.33
C ILE A 212 -7.58 -7.84 10.98
N LEU A 213 -8.64 -8.55 10.59
CA LEU A 213 -9.31 -8.40 9.31
C LEU A 213 -10.61 -7.63 9.51
N VAL A 214 -10.55 -6.33 9.23
CA VAL A 214 -11.72 -5.44 9.35
C VAL A 214 -12.50 -5.39 8.04
N THR A 215 -13.72 -4.87 8.11
CA THR A 215 -14.60 -4.76 6.95
C THR A 215 -15.11 -3.34 6.80
N ALA A 216 -15.36 -2.94 5.56
CA ALA A 216 -15.96 -1.67 5.21
C ALA A 216 -16.94 -1.87 4.06
N SER A 217 -17.99 -1.06 4.00
CA SER A 217 -18.96 -1.10 2.89
C SER A 217 -18.72 0.02 1.86
N THR A 218 -17.90 1.00 2.22
CA THR A 218 -17.52 2.13 1.36
C THR A 218 -16.02 2.35 1.33
N ALA A 219 -15.53 3.03 0.28
CA ALA A 219 -14.12 3.37 0.13
C ALA A 219 -13.62 4.28 1.28
N GLU A 220 -14.45 5.24 1.70
CA GLU A 220 -14.17 6.15 2.81
C GLU A 220 -14.04 5.41 4.14
N GLU A 221 -14.93 4.45 4.41
CA GLU A 221 -14.83 3.58 5.58
C GLU A 221 -13.57 2.73 5.53
N ALA A 222 -13.21 2.17 4.37
CA ALA A 222 -12.04 1.32 4.23
C ALA A 222 -10.73 2.08 4.53
N VAL A 223 -10.55 3.26 3.93
CA VAL A 223 -9.38 4.12 4.18
C VAL A 223 -9.34 4.59 5.64
N ARG A 224 -10.49 4.96 6.20
CA ARG A 224 -10.62 5.38 7.58
C ARG A 224 -10.28 4.26 8.56
N ALA A 225 -10.71 3.03 8.29
CA ALA A 225 -10.43 1.88 9.15
C ALA A 225 -8.91 1.65 9.30
N LEU A 226 -8.15 1.80 8.21
CA LEU A 226 -6.68 1.68 8.26
C LEU A 226 -6.00 2.79 9.06
N GLN A 227 -6.56 3.99 9.09
CA GLN A 227 -6.01 5.11 9.86
C GLN A 227 -6.21 4.96 11.37
N TYR A 228 -7.29 4.30 11.80
CA TYR A 228 -7.60 4.12 13.23
C TYR A 228 -7.00 2.86 13.85
N LEU A 229 -6.77 1.80 13.06
CA LEU A 229 -6.19 0.55 13.58
C LEU A 229 -4.79 0.73 14.15
N GLU A 230 -3.99 1.64 13.61
CA GLU A 230 -2.66 1.97 14.17
C GLU A 230 -2.74 2.56 15.58
N VAL A 231 -3.86 3.17 15.96
CA VAL A 231 -4.05 3.77 17.29
C VAL A 231 -4.53 2.74 18.32
N SER A 232 -5.22 1.68 17.88
CA SER A 232 -5.80 0.66 18.76
C SER A 232 -4.94 -0.59 18.97
N LEU A 233 -3.97 -0.85 18.07
CA LEU A 233 -3.10 -2.03 18.13
C LEU A 233 -1.84 -1.81 19.01
N ASP A 234 -1.90 -0.96 20.02
CA ASP A 234 -0.85 -0.88 21.06
C ASP A 234 -0.87 -2.18 21.89
N LEU A 235 -0.33 -3.26 21.31
CA LEU A 235 -0.33 -4.65 21.78
C LEU A 235 0.70 -4.88 22.90
N SER A 236 0.89 -3.88 23.78
CA SER A 236 1.82 -3.94 24.90
C SER A 236 1.54 -5.06 25.93
N GLU A 237 0.53 -5.90 25.71
CA GLU A 237 0.22 -7.04 26.57
C GLU A 237 0.27 -8.43 25.91
N SER A 238 0.71 -8.62 24.65
CA SER A 238 0.56 -9.97 24.06
C SER A 238 1.62 -10.55 23.14
N ILE A 239 2.93 -10.32 23.30
CA ILE A 239 3.90 -11.30 22.77
C ILE A 239 5.22 -11.27 23.56
N GLY A 240 5.62 -12.42 24.12
CA GLY A 240 6.98 -12.62 24.61
C GLY A 240 7.98 -12.56 23.46
N GLU A 241 9.18 -12.05 23.74
CA GLU A 241 10.26 -11.78 22.78
C GLU A 241 10.40 -12.88 21.70
N VAL A 242 10.24 -12.49 20.44
CA VAL A 242 10.58 -13.32 19.29
C VAL A 242 12.04 -13.06 18.93
N PRO A 243 12.92 -14.08 18.83
CA PRO A 243 14.33 -13.86 18.51
C PRO A 243 14.51 -13.29 17.10
N ALA A 244 15.37 -12.27 16.99
CA ALA A 244 15.85 -11.76 15.71
C ALA A 244 16.67 -12.84 14.98
N TRP A 245 16.43 -12.97 13.67
CA TRP A 245 17.30 -13.71 12.74
C TRP A 245 18.31 -12.76 12.10
#